data_AF-A0A2L1S4H3-F1
#
_entry.id   AF-A0A2L1S4H3-F1
#
_cell.length_a   1.000
_cell.length_b   1.000
_cell.length_c   1.000
_cell.angle_alpha   90.00
_cell.angle_beta   90.00
_cell.angle_gamma   90.00
#
_symmetry.space_group_name_H-M   'P 1'
#
loop_
_entity.id
_entity.type
_entity.pdbx_description
1 polymer ?
#
loop_
_entity_poly.entity_id
_entity_poly.type
_entity_poly.pdbx_seq_one_letter_code
_entity_poly.pdbx_strand_id
1 'polypeptide(L)'
;MSLASRHETLVIRLTALHKDVTTLATRRGRQDLSDTVRVLAEGLMADCAPFREPRDRLPVAAPDLAGLCVQLGQVLAQLENYERCHTFWNAGENCWCWRLDGATAPVKRLKPQLTQTSAAAQGNSGLRDKFTRMILVNRNQAYERGFEAGRAARIGPPVPPGMAEPDASAENNPRLADLD
;
A
#
# COMPACT_ATOMS: atom_id res chain seq x y z
N MET A 1 27.15 25.82 -1.61
CA MET A 1 25.91 25.04 -1.37
C MET A 1 26.29 23.59 -1.11
N SER A 2 25.74 22.94 -0.10
CA SER A 2 25.96 21.51 0.14
C SER A 2 25.33 20.67 -0.97
N LEU A 3 25.89 19.49 -1.23
CA LEU A 3 25.38 18.54 -2.24
C LEU A 3 23.90 18.19 -1.99
N ALA A 4 23.53 17.99 -0.72
CA ALA A 4 22.16 17.76 -0.27
C ALA A 4 21.19 18.90 -0.66
N SER A 5 21.56 20.16 -0.40
CA SER A 5 20.71 21.30 -0.76
C SER A 5 20.52 21.44 -2.28
N ARG A 6 21.54 21.04 -3.05
CA ARG A 6 21.49 21.02 -4.51
C ARG A 6 20.52 19.94 -5.01
N HIS A 7 20.61 18.74 -4.45
CA HIS A 7 19.69 17.62 -4.75
C HIS A 7 18.24 18.02 -4.48
N GLU A 8 17.94 18.58 -3.30
CA GLU A 8 16.58 18.99 -2.94
C GLU A 8 16.00 20.02 -3.91
N THR A 9 16.80 21.01 -4.29
CA THR A 9 16.39 22.04 -5.27
C THR A 9 16.12 21.43 -6.64
N LEU A 10 16.97 20.51 -7.09
CA LEU A 10 16.81 19.84 -8.38
C LEU A 10 15.56 18.96 -8.42
N VAL A 11 15.29 18.18 -7.37
CA VAL A 11 14.08 17.34 -7.32
C VAL A 11 12.82 18.19 -7.45
N ILE A 12 12.74 19.35 -6.77
CA ILE A 12 11.57 20.23 -6.87
C ILE A 12 11.40 20.76 -8.29
N ARG A 13 12.48 21.29 -8.89
CA ARG A 13 12.46 21.86 -10.26
C ARG A 13 12.10 20.80 -11.29
N LEU A 14 12.70 19.63 -11.21
CA LEU A 14 12.51 18.56 -12.18
C LEU A 14 11.13 17.92 -12.03
N THR A 15 10.59 17.83 -10.81
CA THR A 15 9.21 17.40 -10.56
C THR A 15 8.18 18.37 -11.13
N ALA A 16 8.42 19.69 -11.00
CA ALA A 16 7.55 20.71 -11.58
C ALA A 16 7.54 20.61 -13.11
N LEU A 17 8.74 20.58 -13.74
CA LEU A 17 8.87 20.42 -15.18
C LEU A 17 8.21 19.11 -15.68
N HIS A 18 8.44 18.00 -14.98
CA HIS A 18 7.83 16.72 -15.35
C HIS A 18 6.31 16.81 -15.36
N LYS A 19 5.68 17.41 -14.35
CA LYS A 19 4.21 17.59 -14.30
C LYS A 19 3.69 18.44 -15.47
N ASP A 20 4.39 19.52 -15.80
CA ASP A 20 4.00 20.40 -16.91
C ASP A 20 4.09 19.65 -18.25
N VAL A 21 5.21 18.92 -18.47
CA VAL A 21 5.42 18.11 -19.68
C VAL A 21 4.43 16.96 -19.76
N THR A 22 4.13 16.26 -18.65
CA THR A 22 3.11 15.20 -18.63
C THR A 22 1.74 15.76 -19.05
N THR A 23 1.37 16.94 -18.53
CA THR A 23 0.09 17.59 -18.86
C THR A 23 -0.01 17.90 -20.35
N LEU A 24 1.09 18.35 -20.97
CA LEU A 24 1.14 18.60 -22.42
C LEU A 24 1.17 17.30 -23.24
N ALA A 25 1.94 16.30 -22.80
CA ALA A 25 2.11 15.03 -23.48
C ALA A 25 0.81 14.22 -23.56
N THR A 26 -0.06 14.28 -22.52
CA THR A 26 -1.37 13.60 -22.54
C THR A 26 -2.28 14.07 -23.68
N ARG A 27 -2.11 15.30 -24.16
CA ARG A 27 -2.91 15.89 -25.24
C ARG A 27 -2.22 15.85 -26.59
N ARG A 28 -0.88 15.97 -26.60
CA ARG A 28 -0.07 16.20 -27.81
C ARG A 28 1.28 15.47 -27.77
N GLY A 29 1.28 14.19 -27.40
CA GLY A 29 2.51 13.42 -27.16
C GLY A 29 3.52 13.39 -28.30
N ARG A 30 3.07 13.32 -29.56
CA ARG A 30 3.95 13.31 -30.75
C ARG A 30 4.36 14.70 -31.25
N GLN A 31 3.99 15.76 -30.54
CA GLN A 31 4.38 17.10 -30.93
C GLN A 31 5.87 17.31 -30.62
N ASP A 32 6.57 17.92 -31.56
CA ASP A 32 7.96 18.32 -31.39
C ASP A 32 8.12 19.33 -30.26
N LEU A 33 9.22 19.21 -29.52
CA LEU A 33 9.56 20.17 -28.48
C LEU A 33 9.93 21.53 -29.06
N SER A 34 9.44 22.60 -28.43
CA SER A 34 10.01 23.93 -28.61
C SER A 34 11.46 23.95 -28.10
N ASP A 35 12.34 24.66 -28.79
CA ASP A 35 13.76 24.73 -28.44
C ASP A 35 14.00 25.22 -27.00
N THR A 36 13.19 26.16 -26.50
CA THR A 36 13.28 26.65 -25.11
C THR A 36 13.08 25.53 -24.08
N VAL A 37 12.09 24.66 -24.28
CA VAL A 37 11.80 23.54 -23.38
C VAL A 37 12.91 22.48 -23.49
N ARG A 38 13.40 22.24 -24.70
CA ARG A 38 14.52 21.31 -24.93
C ARG A 38 15.76 21.75 -24.15
N VAL A 39 16.19 23.00 -24.32
CA VAL A 39 17.38 23.56 -23.66
C VAL A 39 17.22 23.56 -22.13
N LEU A 40 16.03 23.92 -21.61
CA LEU A 40 15.76 23.87 -20.17
C LEU A 40 15.83 22.44 -19.62
N ALA A 41 15.23 21.48 -20.32
CA ALA A 41 15.26 20.09 -19.91
C ALA A 41 16.69 19.53 -19.92
N GLU A 42 17.46 19.79 -20.98
CA GLU A 42 18.86 19.36 -21.07
C GLU A 42 19.73 19.98 -19.98
N GLY A 43 19.57 21.28 -19.70
CA GLY A 43 20.27 21.95 -18.61
C GLY A 43 19.99 21.31 -17.25
N LEU A 44 18.71 21.03 -16.95
CA LEU A 44 18.33 20.38 -15.69
C LEU A 44 18.82 18.93 -15.60
N MET A 45 18.79 18.17 -16.70
CA MET A 45 19.33 16.80 -16.74
C MET A 45 20.86 16.79 -16.59
N ALA A 46 21.55 17.79 -17.14
CA ALA A 46 22.99 17.94 -16.97
C ALA A 46 23.37 18.30 -15.52
N ASP A 47 22.59 19.15 -14.85
CA ASP A 47 22.80 19.49 -13.44
C ASP A 47 22.68 18.28 -12.50
N CYS A 48 21.98 17.23 -12.94
CA CYS A 48 21.83 15.97 -12.23
C CYS A 48 23.03 15.03 -12.36
N ALA A 49 24.03 15.35 -13.19
CA ALA A 49 25.19 14.48 -13.44
C ALA A 49 25.88 13.93 -12.17
N PRO A 50 26.08 14.70 -11.08
CA PRO A 50 26.74 14.17 -9.88
C PRO A 50 25.95 13.13 -9.10
N PHE A 51 24.65 12.99 -9.38
CA PHE A 51 23.75 12.05 -8.69
C PHE A 51 23.49 10.79 -9.51
N ARG A 52 24.11 10.70 -10.69
CA ARG A 52 23.97 9.57 -11.62
C ARG A 52 25.19 8.68 -11.54
N GLU A 53 25.05 7.45 -12.03
CA GLU A 53 26.20 6.56 -12.13
C GLU A 53 27.22 7.13 -13.13
N PRO A 54 28.54 7.06 -12.84
CA PRO A 54 29.58 7.67 -13.69
C PRO A 54 29.65 7.14 -15.13
N ARG A 55 29.05 5.98 -15.40
CA ARG A 55 29.04 5.32 -16.71
C ARG A 55 27.90 5.78 -17.60
N ASP A 56 26.93 6.51 -17.05
CA ASP A 56 25.73 6.93 -17.74
C ASP A 56 26.03 8.19 -18.58
N ARG A 57 25.87 8.11 -19.90
CA ARG A 57 26.04 9.28 -20.79
C ARG A 57 25.06 10.38 -20.39
N LEU A 58 25.45 11.64 -20.59
CA LEU A 58 24.53 12.77 -20.47
C LEU A 58 23.40 12.61 -21.49
N PRO A 59 22.14 12.58 -21.06
CA PRO A 59 21.04 12.25 -21.93
C PRO A 59 20.66 13.50 -22.71
N VAL A 60 20.62 13.38 -24.04
CA VAL A 60 20.08 14.41 -24.94
C VAL A 60 18.56 14.40 -24.80
N ALA A 61 17.90 15.55 -24.77
CA ALA A 61 16.45 15.58 -24.65
C ALA A 61 15.80 14.88 -25.85
N ALA A 62 14.82 14.02 -25.58
CA ALA A 62 14.01 13.37 -26.60
C ALA A 62 13.37 14.41 -27.52
N PRO A 63 13.15 14.11 -28.81
CA PRO A 63 12.63 15.07 -29.78
C PRO A 63 11.16 15.46 -29.53
N ASP A 64 10.38 14.56 -28.92
CA ASP A 64 8.94 14.65 -28.72
C ASP A 64 8.55 14.79 -27.24
N LEU A 65 7.35 15.34 -26.98
CA LEU A 65 6.83 15.53 -25.62
C LEU A 65 6.65 14.21 -24.85
N ALA A 66 6.20 13.15 -25.53
CA ALA A 66 6.03 11.84 -24.89
C ALA A 66 7.38 11.23 -24.49
N GLY A 67 8.36 11.23 -25.39
CA GLY A 67 9.73 10.81 -25.07
C GLY A 67 10.35 11.62 -23.95
N LEU A 68 10.17 12.94 -23.96
CA LEU A 68 10.71 13.82 -22.91
C LEU A 68 10.08 13.50 -21.54
N CYS A 69 8.77 13.23 -21.50
CA CYS A 69 8.09 12.85 -20.27
C CYS A 69 8.71 11.59 -19.65
N VAL A 70 8.94 10.55 -20.47
CA VAL A 70 9.55 9.29 -20.03
C VAL A 70 10.97 9.53 -19.51
N GLN A 71 11.76 10.31 -20.24
CA GLN A 71 13.14 10.63 -19.89
C GLN A 71 13.24 11.39 -18.57
N LEU A 72 12.40 12.41 -18.36
CA LEU A 72 12.34 13.15 -17.10
C LEU A 72 11.91 12.22 -15.94
N GLY A 73 10.98 11.30 -16.18
CA GLY A 73 10.59 10.28 -15.19
C GLY A 73 11.75 9.35 -14.81
N GLN A 74 12.58 8.94 -15.77
CA GLN A 74 13.79 8.13 -15.51
C GLN A 74 14.81 8.91 -14.66
N VAL A 75 15.04 10.19 -14.98
CA VAL A 75 15.96 11.04 -14.21
C VAL A 75 15.45 11.26 -12.77
N LEU A 76 14.15 11.46 -12.58
CA LEU A 76 13.55 11.51 -11.23
C LEU A 76 13.79 10.21 -10.45
N ALA A 77 13.56 9.06 -11.08
CA ALA A 77 13.79 7.76 -10.45
C ALA A 77 15.26 7.56 -10.03
N GLN A 78 16.22 8.05 -10.84
CA GLN A 78 17.63 8.03 -10.49
C GLN A 78 17.95 8.92 -9.27
N LEU A 79 17.39 10.13 -9.23
CA LEU A 79 17.54 11.04 -8.08
C LEU A 79 16.92 10.46 -6.80
N GLU A 80 15.77 9.80 -6.90
CA GLU A 80 15.14 9.10 -5.77
C GLU A 80 15.97 7.92 -5.30
N ASN A 81 16.55 7.14 -6.22
CA ASN A 81 17.45 6.05 -5.87
C ASN A 81 18.69 6.56 -5.14
N TYR A 82 19.32 7.63 -5.65
CA TYR A 82 20.43 8.30 -4.97
C TYR A 82 20.04 8.73 -3.54
N GLU A 83 18.88 9.36 -3.37
CA GLU A 83 18.37 9.76 -2.06
C GLU A 83 18.22 8.56 -1.12
N ARG A 84 17.62 7.46 -1.58
CA ARG A 84 17.47 6.24 -0.76
C ARG A 84 18.80 5.66 -0.31
N CYS A 85 19.83 5.70 -1.15
CA CYS A 85 21.17 5.20 -0.80
C CYS A 85 21.91 6.12 0.19
N HIS A 86 21.64 7.42 0.17
CA HIS A 86 22.36 8.43 0.94
C HIS A 86 21.54 9.02 2.10
N THR A 87 20.38 8.45 2.40
CA THR A 87 19.55 8.87 3.54
C THR A 87 19.31 7.73 4.50
N PHE A 88 19.06 8.09 5.76
CA PHE A 88 18.70 7.16 6.81
C PHE A 88 17.68 7.79 7.75
N TRP A 89 16.92 6.94 8.43
CA TRP A 89 16.00 7.39 9.47
C TRP A 89 16.78 7.69 10.76
N ASN A 90 16.66 8.93 11.27
CA ASN A 90 17.20 9.31 12.58
C ASN A 90 16.06 9.28 13.61
N ALA A 91 16.10 8.29 14.52
CA ALA A 91 15.08 8.14 15.57
C ALA A 91 15.11 9.27 16.61
N GLY A 92 16.25 9.94 16.83
CA GLY A 92 16.35 11.05 17.77
C GLY A 92 15.60 12.29 17.29
N GLU A 93 15.68 12.58 16.00
CA GLU A 93 15.04 13.75 15.37
C GLU A 93 13.70 13.43 14.68
N ASN A 94 13.28 12.15 14.68
CA ASN A 94 12.09 11.64 13.98
C ASN A 94 12.00 12.10 12.52
N CYS A 95 13.13 12.14 11.82
CA CYS A 95 13.21 12.61 10.45
C CYS A 95 14.19 11.80 9.61
N TRP A 96 14.03 11.88 8.29
CA TRP A 96 15.03 11.38 7.36
C TRP A 96 16.20 12.35 7.28
N CYS A 97 17.40 11.82 7.39
CA CYS A 97 18.63 12.59 7.36
C CYS A 97 19.54 12.12 6.23
N TRP A 98 20.24 13.07 5.61
CA TRP A 98 21.35 12.82 4.71
C TRP A 98 22.54 12.25 5.49
N ARG A 99 23.16 11.22 4.94
CA ARG A 99 24.47 10.70 5.36
C ARG A 99 25.54 11.54 4.66
N LEU A 100 26.15 12.47 5.39
CA LEU A 100 27.25 13.29 4.90
C LEU A 100 28.53 12.92 5.66
N ASP A 101 29.69 13.14 5.03
CA ASP A 101 30.98 12.88 5.68
C ASP A 101 31.17 13.80 6.89
N GLY A 102 31.02 13.23 8.09
CA GLY A 102 31.19 13.93 9.36
C GLY A 102 30.01 14.79 9.83
N ALA A 103 28.88 14.79 9.11
CA ALA A 103 27.69 15.54 9.50
C ALA A 103 26.39 14.84 9.11
N THR A 104 25.32 15.18 9.82
CA THR A 104 23.96 14.73 9.52
C THR A 104 23.13 15.97 9.23
N ALA A 105 22.39 15.99 8.12
CA ALA A 105 21.49 17.09 7.77
C ALA A 105 20.09 16.55 7.48
N PRO A 106 19.02 17.15 8.03
CA PRO A 106 17.66 16.69 7.77
C PRO A 106 17.28 16.92 6.30
N VAL A 107 16.59 15.95 5.70
CA VAL A 107 16.03 16.05 4.35
C VAL A 107 14.75 16.89 4.45
N LYS A 108 14.79 18.16 4.01
CA LYS A 108 13.70 19.12 4.30
C LYS A 108 12.39 18.79 3.59
N ARG A 109 12.48 18.10 2.44
CA ARG A 109 11.30 17.71 1.64
C ARG A 109 10.55 16.54 2.25
N LEU A 110 11.24 15.60 2.88
CA LEU A 110 10.62 14.41 3.45
C LEU A 110 9.94 14.81 4.76
N LYS A 111 8.61 14.72 4.78
CA LYS A 111 7.85 14.99 6.00
C LYS A 111 8.29 13.99 7.08
N PRO A 112 8.53 14.44 8.32
CA PRO A 112 8.72 13.52 9.43
C PRO A 112 7.50 12.59 9.47
N GLN A 113 7.73 11.29 9.70
CA GLN A 113 6.60 10.40 9.99
C GLN A 113 5.89 11.02 11.18
N LEU A 114 4.63 11.41 10.98
CA LEU A 114 3.74 11.69 12.10
C LEU A 114 3.74 10.40 12.91
N THR A 115 4.46 10.39 14.03
CA THR A 115 4.38 9.34 15.03
C THR A 115 2.90 9.18 15.25
N GLN A 116 2.34 8.04 14.81
CA GLN A 116 0.95 7.75 15.07
C GLN A 116 0.84 7.79 16.58
N THR A 117 0.24 8.86 17.10
CA THR A 117 0.06 9.03 18.53
C THR A 117 -0.67 7.77 18.98
N SER A 118 0.00 6.92 19.73
CA SER A 118 -0.50 5.63 20.21
C SER A 118 -1.80 5.75 21.01
N ALA A 119 -2.21 6.98 21.33
CA ALA A 119 -3.53 7.34 21.84
C ALA A 119 -4.70 6.85 20.95
N ALA A 120 -4.57 6.79 19.62
CA ALA A 120 -5.65 6.32 18.74
C ALA A 120 -5.75 4.77 18.66
N ALA A 121 -4.68 4.05 19.00
CA ALA A 121 -4.67 2.59 18.98
C ALA A 121 -5.33 1.97 20.24
N GLN A 122 -5.22 2.63 21.39
CA GLN A 122 -5.84 2.15 22.63
C GLN A 122 -7.37 2.26 22.65
N GLY A 123 -7.95 3.27 21.99
CA GLY A 123 -9.42 3.45 21.95
C GLY A 123 -10.16 2.45 21.05
N ASN A 124 -9.50 1.92 20.00
CA ASN A 124 -10.16 1.15 18.94
C ASN A 124 -10.08 -0.37 19.13
N SER A 125 -9.15 -0.85 19.97
CA SER A 125 -9.04 -2.28 20.35
C SER A 125 -10.30 -2.76 21.05
N GLY A 126 -10.75 -2.05 22.09
CA GLY A 126 -11.91 -2.46 22.88
C GLY A 126 -13.23 -2.44 22.11
N LEU A 127 -13.34 -1.60 21.07
CA LEU A 127 -14.53 -1.57 20.23
C LEU A 127 -14.55 -2.73 19.23
N ARG A 128 -13.40 -3.05 18.61
CA ARG A 128 -13.25 -4.23 17.75
C ARG A 128 -13.49 -5.53 18.50
N ASP A 129 -12.98 -5.67 19.71
CA ASP A 129 -13.20 -6.86 20.54
C ASP A 129 -14.67 -7.05 20.90
N LYS A 130 -15.38 -5.96 21.19
CA LYS A 130 -16.84 -5.99 21.42
C LYS A 130 -17.60 -6.42 20.16
N PHE A 131 -17.24 -5.89 18.98
CA PHE A 131 -17.87 -6.29 17.71
C PHE A 131 -17.61 -7.76 17.39
N THR A 132 -16.37 -8.24 17.55
CA THR A 132 -16.04 -9.66 17.35
C THR A 132 -16.85 -10.56 18.28
N ARG A 133 -17.00 -10.18 19.55
CA ARG A 133 -17.82 -10.93 20.52
C ARG A 133 -19.29 -10.96 20.10
N MET A 134 -19.83 -9.82 19.67
CA MET A 134 -21.24 -9.72 19.25
C MET A 134 -21.53 -10.56 17.99
N ILE A 135 -20.61 -10.57 17.02
CA ILE A 135 -20.72 -11.39 15.81
C ILE A 135 -20.74 -12.88 16.16
N LEU A 136 -19.88 -13.33 17.08
CA LEU A 136 -19.84 -14.73 17.51
C LEU A 136 -21.13 -15.15 18.24
N VAL A 137 -21.66 -14.31 19.13
CA VAL A 137 -22.93 -14.59 19.83
C VAL A 137 -24.09 -14.70 18.84
N ASN A 138 -24.19 -13.76 17.89
CA ASN A 138 -25.26 -13.77 16.90
C ASN A 138 -25.17 -15.00 15.97
N ARG A 139 -23.96 -15.38 15.57
CA ARG A 139 -23.72 -16.61 14.79
C ARG A 139 -24.19 -17.86 15.53
N ASN A 140 -23.89 -17.97 16.82
CA ASN A 140 -24.28 -19.14 17.61
C ASN A 140 -25.81 -19.21 17.78
N GLN A 141 -26.48 -18.09 18.02
CA GLN A 141 -27.95 -18.05 18.09
C GLN A 141 -28.61 -18.44 16.76
N ALA A 142 -28.06 -17.96 15.64
CA ALA A 142 -28.55 -18.35 14.31
C ALA A 142 -28.34 -19.84 14.04
N TYR A 143 -27.21 -20.40 14.47
CA TYR A 143 -26.92 -21.83 14.37
C TYR A 143 -27.89 -22.66 15.22
N GLU A 144 -28.13 -22.28 16.48
CA GLU A 144 -29.05 -22.98 17.38
C GLU A 144 -30.48 -22.99 16.84
N ARG A 145 -30.99 -21.84 16.38
CA ARG A 145 -32.33 -21.76 15.75
C ARG A 145 -32.43 -22.64 14.52
N GLY A 146 -31.39 -22.66 13.68
CA GLY A 146 -31.35 -23.53 12.50
C GLY A 146 -31.32 -25.01 12.87
N PHE A 147 -30.59 -25.37 13.94
CA PHE A 147 -30.50 -26.73 14.44
C PHE A 147 -31.82 -27.21 15.04
N GLU A 148 -32.50 -26.37 15.83
CA GLU A 148 -33.83 -26.65 16.39
C GLU A 148 -34.90 -26.77 15.30
N ALA A 149 -34.90 -25.86 14.32
CA ALA A 149 -35.80 -25.95 13.16
C ALA A 149 -35.55 -27.25 12.37
N GLY A 150 -34.29 -27.66 12.20
CA GLY A 150 -33.92 -28.93 11.57
C GLY A 150 -34.35 -30.15 12.38
N ARG A 151 -34.27 -30.10 13.72
CA ARG A 151 -34.82 -31.14 14.61
C ARG A 151 -36.34 -31.22 14.52
N ALA A 152 -37.04 -30.09 14.54
CA ALA A 152 -38.49 -30.03 14.41
C ALA A 152 -38.96 -30.57 13.05
N ALA A 153 -38.25 -30.24 11.96
CA ALA A 153 -38.53 -30.77 10.64
C ALA A 153 -38.31 -32.30 10.52
N ARG A 154 -37.42 -32.89 11.32
CA ARG A 154 -37.20 -34.35 11.39
C ARG A 154 -38.28 -35.10 12.17
N ILE A 155 -38.94 -34.45 13.12
CA ILE A 155 -40.04 -35.06 13.90
C ILE A 155 -41.31 -35.19 13.03
N GLY A 156 -41.44 -34.37 11.98
CA GLY A 156 -42.62 -34.39 11.10
C GLY A 156 -43.91 -33.96 11.83
N PRO A 157 -45.02 -33.69 11.11
CA PRO A 157 -46.32 -33.50 11.76
C PRO A 157 -46.71 -34.77 12.53
N PRO A 158 -47.44 -34.67 13.66
CA PRO A 158 -47.86 -35.85 14.40
C PRO A 158 -48.62 -36.82 13.49
N VAL A 159 -48.19 -38.08 13.46
CA VAL A 159 -48.84 -39.14 12.69
C VAL A 159 -50.29 -39.27 13.19
N PRO A 160 -51.30 -39.19 12.30
CA PRO A 160 -52.69 -39.32 12.72
C PRO A 160 -52.94 -40.68 13.37
N PRO A 161 -53.77 -40.74 14.43
CA PRO A 161 -53.97 -41.96 15.21
C PRO A 161 -54.61 -43.04 14.32
N GLY A 162 -53.83 -44.09 14.03
CA GLY A 162 -54.22 -45.19 13.15
C GLY A 162 -53.10 -45.71 12.26
N MET A 163 -51.97 -45.01 12.13
CA MET A 163 -50.78 -45.45 11.36
C MET A 163 -49.51 -45.57 12.22
N ALA A 164 -49.64 -45.99 13.47
CA ALA A 164 -48.49 -46.37 14.28
C ALA A 164 -48.15 -47.84 13.98
N GLU A 165 -47.06 -48.09 13.24
CA GLU A 165 -46.45 -49.42 13.19
C GLU A 165 -45.88 -49.78 14.57
N PRO A 166 -45.95 -51.06 14.98
CA PRO A 166 -45.53 -51.49 16.31
C PRO A 166 -44.02 -51.33 16.50
N ASP A 167 -43.65 -50.90 17.71
CA ASP A 167 -42.29 -50.60 18.17
C ASP A 167 -41.24 -51.61 17.67
N ALA A 168 -40.41 -51.19 16.71
CA ALA A 168 -39.14 -51.84 16.43
C ALA A 168 -38.12 -51.44 17.52
N SER A 169 -38.35 -51.98 18.72
CA SER A 169 -37.33 -52.04 19.75
C SER A 169 -36.26 -53.07 19.34
N ALA A 170 -35.02 -52.58 19.32
CA ALA A 170 -33.78 -53.32 19.48
C ALA A 170 -33.29 -54.24 18.33
N GLU A 171 -32.00 -54.55 18.39
CA GLU A 171 -31.31 -55.63 17.66
C GLU A 171 -30.75 -55.34 16.25
N ASN A 172 -29.94 -54.30 16.08
CA ASN A 172 -28.72 -54.38 15.24
C ASN A 172 -27.93 -53.07 15.20
N ASN A 173 -27.30 -52.70 16.30
CA ASN A 173 -26.24 -51.68 16.25
C ASN A 173 -24.95 -52.29 16.81
N PRO A 174 -24.05 -52.82 15.95
CA PRO A 174 -22.84 -53.52 16.37
C PRO A 174 -21.75 -52.59 16.95
N ARG A 175 -22.11 -51.36 17.38
CA ARG A 175 -21.18 -50.36 17.93
C ARG A 175 -21.40 -50.06 19.43
N LEU A 176 -22.31 -50.77 20.08
CA LEU A 176 -22.62 -50.60 21.51
C LEU A 176 -22.34 -51.86 22.35
N ALA A 177 -21.68 -52.89 21.78
CA ALA A 177 -21.42 -54.17 22.44
C ALA A 177 -20.07 -54.25 23.20
N ASP A 178 -19.21 -53.23 23.14
CA ASP A 178 -17.85 -53.27 23.71
C ASP A 178 -17.64 -52.28 24.88
N LEU A 179 -18.71 -51.90 25.58
CA LEU A 179 -18.60 -51.13 26.83
C LEU A 179 -19.53 -51.73 27.89
N ASP A 180 -19.10 -52.85 28.47
CA ASP A 180 -19.31 -53.22 29.88
C ASP A 180 -18.19 -54.18 30.33
#